data_AF-A0A346Y2H4-F1
#
_entry.id   AF-A0A346Y2H4-F1
#
_cell.length_a   1.000
_cell.length_b   1.000
_cell.length_c   1.000
_cell.angle_alpha   90.00
_cell.angle_beta   90.00
_cell.angle_gamma   90.00
#
_symmetry.space_group_name_H-M   'P 1'
#
loop_
_entity.id
_entity.type
_entity.pdbx_description
1 polymer ?
#
loop_
_entity_poly.entity_id
_entity_poly.type
_entity_poly.pdbx_seq_one_letter_code
_entity_poly.pdbx_strand_id
1 'polypeptide(L)' 'MNVTLDEQRAAKLSRLAARVHVAEGTLARSLLSSAIDDADPDPDNVVALLDAIPSAFDRAQLGLRQAAVGDTIPLADL' A
#
# COMPACT_ATOMS: atom_id res chain seq x y z
N MET A 1 7.72 6.29 6.48
CA MET A 1 7.68 4.84 6.24
C MET A 1 9.05 4.45 5.71
N ASN A 2 9.84 3.68 6.47
CA ASN A 2 11.18 3.27 6.06
C ASN A 2 11.08 1.93 5.35
N VAL A 3 11.47 1.89 4.07
CA VAL A 3 11.57 0.66 3.30
C VAL A 3 13.03 0.22 3.36
N THR A 4 13.30 -0.87 4.06
CA THR A 4 14.61 -1.52 4.05
C THR A 4 14.74 -2.37 2.79
N LEU A 5 15.59 -1.94 1.86
CA LEU A 5 16.00 -2.76 0.72
C LEU A 5 17.19 -3.65 1.10
N ASP A 6 17.25 -4.84 0.53
CA ASP A 6 18.47 -5.65 0.57
C ASP A 6 19.61 -4.96 -0.20
N GLU A 7 20.86 -5.32 0.09
CA GLU A 7 22.04 -4.70 -0.52
C GLU A 7 22.03 -4.78 -2.06
N GLN A 8 21.49 -5.86 -2.63
CA GLN A 8 21.44 -6.04 -4.08
C GLN A 8 20.46 -5.06 -4.75
N ARG A 9 19.28 -4.85 -4.16
CA ARG A 9 18.26 -3.94 -4.68
C ARG A 9 18.63 -2.49 -4.41
N ALA A 10 19.27 -2.19 -3.27
CA ALA A 10 19.84 -0.88 -2.99
C ALA A 10 20.92 -0.49 -4.00
N ALA A 11 21.85 -1.40 -4.32
CA ALA A 11 22.87 -1.14 -5.34
C ALA A 11 22.26 -0.91 -6.74
N LYS A 12 21.19 -1.63 -7.07
CA LYS A 12 20.46 -1.45 -8.33
C LYS A 12 19.75 -0.10 -8.38
N LEU A 13 19.11 0.31 -7.29
CA LEU A 13 18.45 1.61 -7.14
C LEU A 13 19.44 2.76 -7.28
N SER A 14 20.58 2.71 -6.58
CA SER A 14 21.63 3.72 -6.63
C SER A 14 22.20 3.92 -8.04
N ARG A 15 22.46 2.81 -8.76
CA ARG A 15 22.90 2.86 -10.17
C ARG A 15 21.85 3.48 -11.08
N LEU A 16 20.58 3.18 -10.85
CA LEU A 16 19.48 3.72 -11.64
C LEU A 16 19.36 5.23 -11.38
N ALA A 17 19.35 5.65 -10.11
CA ALA A 17 19.30 7.04 -9.67
C ALA A 17 20.42 7.90 -10.26
N ALA A 18 21.65 7.38 -10.25
CA ALA A 18 22.80 8.03 -10.87
C ALA A 18 22.63 8.22 -12.38
N ARG A 19 21.98 7.28 -13.08
CA ARG A 19 21.78 7.33 -14.53
C ARG A 19 20.65 8.28 -14.95
N VAL A 20 19.64 8.46 -14.10
CA VAL A 20 18.53 9.40 -14.37
C VAL A 20 18.76 10.79 -13.77
N HIS A 21 19.88 11.01 -13.07
CA HIS A 21 20.18 12.25 -12.32
C HIS A 21 19.08 12.65 -11.33
N VAL A 22 18.42 11.66 -10.72
CA VAL A 22 17.34 11.88 -9.75
C VAL A 22 17.79 11.39 -8.38
N ALA A 23 17.36 12.07 -7.32
CA ALA A 23 17.61 11.64 -5.95
C ALA A 23 17.05 10.23 -5.73
N GLU A 24 17.84 9.37 -5.10
CA GLU A 24 17.51 7.96 -4.89
C GLU A 24 16.15 7.77 -4.21
N GLY A 25 15.80 8.62 -3.24
CA GLY A 25 14.49 8.62 -2.59
C GLY A 25 13.33 9.01 -3.52
N THR A 26 13.55 9.91 -4.48
CA THR A 26 12.53 10.31 -5.47
C THR A 26 12.30 9.20 -6.48
N LEU A 27 13.37 8.55 -6.94
CA LEU A 27 13.28 7.41 -7.84
C LEU A 27 12.64 6.19 -7.16
N ALA A 28 12.99 5.92 -5.90
CA ALA A 28 12.38 4.86 -5.10
C ALA A 28 10.87 5.07 -4.96
N ARG A 29 10.43 6.29 -4.69
CA ARG A 29 9.00 6.61 -4.55
C ARG A 29 8.23 6.44 -5.85
N SER A 30 8.80 6.86 -6.98
CA SER A 30 8.18 6.69 -8.30
C SER A 30 8.08 5.21 -8.70
N LEU A 31 9.17 4.44 -8.51
CA LEU A 31 9.18 3.00 -8.77
C LEU A 31 8.24 2.24 -7.84
N LEU A 32 8.12 2.64 -6.58
CA LEU A 32 7.17 2.05 -5.65
C LEU A 32 5.72 2.36 -6.05
N SER A 33 5.42 3.59 -6.47
CA SER A 33 4.08 3.96 -6.96
C SER A 33 3.72 3.12 -8.18
N SER A 34 4.60 3.06 -9.18
CA SER A 34 4.39 2.27 -10.38
C SER A 34 4.26 0.78 -10.09
N ALA A 35 5.03 0.24 -9.12
CA ALA A 35 4.92 -1.16 -8.73
C ALA A 35 3.64 -1.47 -7.95
N ILE A 36 3.08 -0.50 -7.23
CA ILE A 36 1.77 -0.60 -6.58
C ILE A 36 0.66 -0.54 -7.66
N ASP A 37 0.80 0.33 -8.65
CA ASP A 37 -0.16 0.47 -9.75
C ASP A 37 -0.16 -0.76 -10.70
N ASP A 38 1.01 -1.36 -10.94
CA ASP A 38 1.17 -2.58 -11.76
C ASP A 38 0.85 -3.87 -10.98
N ALA A 39 0.90 -3.82 -9.65
CA ALA A 39 0.41 -4.92 -8.81
C ALA A 39 -1.12 -4.87 -8.81
N ASP A 40 -1.71 -5.34 -9.91
CA ASP A 40 -3.12 -5.70 -9.99
C ASP A 40 -3.46 -6.50 -8.72
N PRO A 41 -4.34 -6.01 -7.84
CA PRO A 41 -4.63 -6.65 -6.57
C PRO A 41 -5.40 -7.93 -6.84
N ASP A 42 -4.66 -8.99 -7.14
CA ASP A 42 -5.15 -10.35 -7.23
C ASP A 42 -6.00 -10.61 -5.96
N PRO A 43 -7.28 -11.00 -6.07
CA PRO A 43 -8.15 -11.20 -4.91
C PRO A 43 -7.55 -12.12 -3.84
N ASP A 44 -6.67 -13.04 -4.24
CA ASP A 44 -5.92 -13.91 -3.33
C ASP A 44 -4.90 -13.14 -2.46
N ASN A 45 -4.31 -12.06 -2.98
CA ASN A 45 -3.39 -11.19 -2.25
C ASN A 45 -4.12 -10.20 -1.32
N VAL A 46 -5.35 -9.79 -1.67
CA VAL A 46 -6.18 -8.92 -0.83
C VAL A 46 -6.56 -9.63 0.47
N VAL A 47 -6.87 -10.94 0.41
CA VAL A 47 -7.17 -11.74 1.62
C VAL A 47 -5.95 -11.82 2.54
N ALA A 48 -4.77 -12.13 2.00
CA ALA A 48 -3.53 -12.20 2.79
C ALA A 48 -3.14 -10.84 3.42
N LEU A 49 -3.39 -9.73 2.72
CA LEU A 49 -3.14 -8.38 3.22
C LEU A 49 -4.12 -7.99 4.33
N LEU A 50 -5.40 -8.35 4.19
CA LEU A 50 -6.42 -8.13 5.21
C LEU A 50 -6.18 -8.99 6.46
N ASP A 51 -5.76 -10.24 6.29
CA ASP A 51 -5.38 -11.14 7.39
C ASP A 51 -4.10 -10.68 8.12
N ALA A 52 -3.22 -9.94 7.44
CA ALA A 52 -2.03 -9.34 8.05
C ALA A 52 -2.34 -8.10 8.91
N ILE A 53 -3.55 -7.55 8.85
CA ILE A 53 -4.00 -6.44 9.70
C ILE A 53 -4.81 -7.04 10.88
N PRO A 54 -4.27 -7.03 12.11
CA PRO A 54 -4.96 -7.59 13.25
C PRO A 54 -6.35 -6.97 13.41
N SER A 55 -7.38 -7.81 13.51
CA SER A 55 -8.79 -7.40 13.67
C SER A 55 -9.43 -6.72 12.46
N ALA A 56 -8.83 -6.77 11.25
CA ALA A 56 -9.45 -6.17 10.06
C ALA A 56 -10.81 -6.79 9.72
N PHE A 57 -10.93 -8.11 9.84
CA PHE A 57 -12.20 -8.81 9.65
C PHE A 57 -13.27 -8.36 10.66
N ASP A 58 -12.91 -8.22 11.95
CA ASP A 58 -13.83 -7.77 12.99
C ASP A 58 -14.28 -6.32 12.78
N ARG A 59 -13.37 -5.46 12.29
CA ARG A 59 -13.68 -4.07 11.92
C ARG A 59 -14.60 -4.00 10.70
N ALA A 60 -14.37 -4.83 9.70
CA ALA A 60 -15.25 -4.91 8.53
C ALA A 60 -16.67 -5.36 8.93
N GLN A 61 -16.78 -6.39 9.77
CA GLN A 61 -18.08 -6.81 10.31
C GLN A 61 -18.75 -5.75 11.19
N LEU A 62 -17.97 -4.97 11.95
CA LEU A 62 -18.49 -3.85 12.73
C LEU A 62 -19.08 -2.77 11.80
N GLY A 63 -18.36 -2.38 10.75
CA GLY A 63 -18.84 -1.41 9.76
C GLY A 63 -20.12 -1.86 9.07
N LEU A 64 -20.25 -3.15 8.73
CA LEU A 64 -21.49 -3.70 8.18
C LEU A 64 -22.67 -3.59 9.15
N ARG A 65 -22.44 -3.86 10.44
CA ARG A 65 -23.49 -3.71 11.47
C ARG A 65 -23.88 -2.25 11.67
N GLN A 66 -22.91 -1.33 11.69
CA GLN A 66 -23.16 0.12 11.82
C GLN A 66 -23.94 0.65 10.62
N ALA A 67 -23.58 0.26 9.40
CA ALA A 67 -24.35 0.58 8.20
C ALA A 67 -25.79 0.05 8.26
N ALA A 68 -26.00 -1.16 8.75
CA ALA A 68 -27.33 -1.74 8.89
C ALA A 68 -28.24 -0.98 9.88
N VAL A 69 -27.67 -0.35 10.90
CA VAL A 69 -28.42 0.45 11.89
C VAL A 69 -28.42 1.96 11.58
N GLY A 70 -27.83 2.37 10.46
CA GLY A 70 -27.73 3.77 10.04
C GLY A 70 -26.71 4.61 10.81
N ASP A 71 -25.81 3.97 11.56
CA ASP A 71 -24.71 4.61 12.30
C ASP A 71 -23.52 4.87 11.35
N THR A 72 -23.75 5.71 10.34
CA THR A 72 -22.78 6.05 9.29
C THR A 72 -22.86 7.54 8.96
N ILE A 73 -21.74 8.13 8.52
CA ILE A 73 -21.73 9.51 8.01
C ILE A 73 -21.93 9.53 6.49
N PRO A 74 -22.61 10.55 5.94
CA PRO A 74 -22.69 10.77 4.50
C PRO A 74 -21.29 10.94 3.89
N LEU A 75 -21.09 10.43 2.68
CA LEU A 75 -19.79 10.54 1.98
C LEU A 75 -19.36 12.00 1.75
N ALA A 76 -20.32 12.93 1.65
CA ALA A 76 -20.04 14.35 1.52
C ALA A 76 -19.48 15.00 2.80
N ASP A 77 -19.63 14.33 3.94
CA ASP A 77 -19.20 14.78 5.27
C ASP A 77 -17.90 14.09 5.75
N LEU A 78 -17.28 13.29 4.87
CA LEU A 78 -16.01 12.58 5.09
C LEU A 78 -14.81 13.49 4.83
#